data_AF-A0A965BTY8-F1
#
_entry.id   AF-A0A965BTY8-F1
#
_cell.length_a   1.000
_cell.length_b   1.000
_cell.length_c   1.000
_cell.angle_alpha   90.00
_cell.angle_beta   90.00
_cell.angle_gamma   90.00
#
_symmetry.space_group_name_H-M   'P 1'
#
loop_
_entity.id
_entity.type
_entity.pdbx_description
1 polymer ?
#
loop_
_entity_poly.entity_id
_entity_poly.type
_entity_poly.pdbx_seq_one_letter_code
_entity_poly.pdbx_strand_id
1 'polypeptide(L)'
;MMPHARHLPNPRAGIGPLLRAPIARNPVAYRRMSGTVENLLRLARDSDAPTRALLARNASTPWEVLAFLSQDADPYVRASVAANPRAPFSVLNLLSEDDDVSVREALARRVAGLLPSLSSSTHDRLATILQPILLRLVEDTAFEIRLIIAEAAKQLATVPRDAVRRLAVDTEIRVAEPVIRLSPLLTEDDLLALIAAPPAATTIHAVARRAGIGEAVTDALIAQGDCAAIGLMLENSSAKIRPASLDDVLNRARFNPEWFPSLMARPALTPDTAIRLAGVVSDTMLRPLMQRPDVDQALLFRIRQCVADRVGLPQPNFPGSGTGQQIDPVSKGFPAKSMVWRRDKRGPRV
;
A
#
# COMPACT_ATOMS: atom_id res chain seq x y z
N MET A 1 -1.82 29.89 33.71
CA MET A 1 -1.01 28.73 34.15
C MET A 1 -1.24 27.60 33.16
N MET A 2 -0.30 27.39 32.23
CA MET A 2 -0.30 26.27 31.29
C MET A 2 0.78 25.27 31.75
N PRO A 3 0.50 23.95 31.79
CA PRO A 3 1.50 22.98 32.24
C PRO A 3 2.51 22.69 31.13
N HIS A 4 3.77 22.59 31.55
CA HIS A 4 4.96 22.36 30.73
C HIS A 4 4.90 21.07 29.89
N ALA A 5 5.26 21.20 28.62
CA ALA A 5 5.56 20.08 27.73
C ALA A 5 6.78 19.31 28.23
N ARG A 6 6.62 18.00 28.46
CA ARG A 6 7.71 17.07 28.78
C ARG A 6 8.59 16.90 27.54
N HIS A 7 9.86 17.29 27.66
CA HIS A 7 10.91 17.02 26.68
C HIS A 7 11.07 15.50 26.49
N LEU A 8 10.77 15.00 25.29
CA LEU A 8 11.18 13.66 24.86
C LEU A 8 12.72 13.64 24.67
N PRO A 9 13.44 12.61 25.13
CA PRO A 9 14.88 12.52 24.97
C PRO A 9 15.26 12.34 23.49
N ASN A 10 16.27 13.08 23.06
CA ASN A 10 16.81 13.03 21.69
C ASN A 10 17.44 11.64 21.41
N PRO A 11 16.92 10.85 20.45
CA PRO A 11 17.38 9.48 20.19
C PRO A 11 18.83 9.37 19.69
N ARG A 12 19.47 10.51 19.36
CA ARG A 12 20.84 10.55 18.80
C ARG A 12 21.96 10.59 19.85
N ALA A 13 21.65 10.79 21.14
CA ALA A 13 22.65 11.14 22.16
C ALA A 13 23.57 10.00 22.66
N GLY A 14 23.46 8.76 22.15
CA GLY A 14 24.17 7.59 22.71
C GLY A 14 24.97 6.72 21.73
N ILE A 15 25.15 7.13 20.47
CA ILE A 15 25.45 6.21 19.36
C ILE A 15 26.97 6.06 19.10
N GLY A 16 27.78 7.02 19.51
CA GLY A 16 29.22 7.09 19.18
C GLY A 16 30.07 5.86 19.53
N PRO A 17 29.97 5.28 20.75
CA PRO A 17 30.78 4.11 21.15
C PRO A 17 30.32 2.78 20.54
N LEU A 18 29.07 2.67 20.08
CA LEU A 18 28.44 1.41 19.63
C LEU A 18 28.81 1.01 18.19
N LEU A 19 29.53 1.87 17.46
CA LEU A 19 29.87 1.68 16.05
C LEU A 19 31.17 0.89 15.80
N ARG A 20 31.94 0.54 16.86
CA ARG A 20 33.33 0.03 16.72
C ARG A 20 33.65 -1.28 17.44
N ALA A 21 32.68 -1.96 18.06
CA ALA A 21 32.98 -3.17 18.84
C ALA A 21 33.22 -4.40 17.94
N PRO A 22 34.43 -5.00 17.94
CA PRO A 22 34.73 -6.21 17.16
C PRO A 22 34.01 -7.43 17.72
N ILE A 23 33.55 -8.32 16.84
CA ILE A 23 32.99 -9.62 17.21
C ILE A 23 34.17 -10.55 17.55
N ALA A 24 34.55 -10.62 18.82
CA ALA A 24 35.58 -11.56 19.24
C ALA A 24 34.97 -12.97 19.33
N ARG A 25 35.40 -13.88 18.44
CA ARG A 25 35.18 -15.34 18.53
C ARG A 25 35.97 -16.01 19.67
N ASN A 26 36.50 -15.24 20.63
CA ASN A 26 37.35 -15.75 21.70
C ASN A 26 37.20 -14.90 22.98
N PRO A 27 36.68 -15.44 24.10
CA PRO A 27 36.24 -14.65 25.26
C PRO A 27 37.36 -14.06 26.14
N VAL A 28 38.62 -14.00 25.67
CA VAL A 28 39.78 -13.66 26.53
C VAL A 28 40.55 -12.40 26.09
N ALA A 29 40.05 -11.62 25.13
CA ALA A 29 40.82 -10.50 24.53
C ALA A 29 40.36 -9.08 24.92
N TYR A 30 39.80 -8.88 26.12
CA TYR A 30 39.44 -7.53 26.61
C TYR A 30 40.38 -7.09 27.74
N ARG A 31 41.47 -6.41 27.35
CA ARG A 31 42.56 -5.96 28.24
C ARG A 31 42.03 -4.87 29.20
N ARG A 32 41.88 -5.24 30.49
CA ARG A 32 41.34 -4.49 31.66
C ARG A 32 39.84 -4.17 31.61
N MET A 33 39.01 -5.17 31.96
CA MET A 33 37.59 -4.99 32.27
C MET A 33 37.42 -4.42 33.70
N SER A 34 36.42 -3.58 33.93
CA SER A 34 36.04 -3.14 35.28
C SER A 34 35.48 -4.34 36.07
N GLY A 35 35.76 -4.41 37.38
CA GLY A 35 35.26 -5.50 38.24
C GLY A 35 33.73 -5.67 38.21
N THR A 36 32.99 -4.60 37.90
CA THR A 36 31.53 -4.68 37.67
C THR A 36 31.18 -5.51 36.44
N VAL A 37 31.93 -5.38 35.34
CA VAL A 37 31.67 -6.13 34.10
C VAL A 37 32.00 -7.61 34.30
N GLU A 38 33.10 -7.91 35.01
CA GLU A 38 33.49 -9.28 35.33
C GLU A 38 32.44 -10.00 36.18
N ASN A 39 31.88 -9.32 37.20
CA ASN A 39 30.78 -9.86 38.00
C ASN A 39 29.51 -10.10 37.17
N LEU A 40 29.16 -9.18 36.26
CA LEU A 40 28.01 -9.38 35.37
C LEU A 40 28.25 -10.52 34.37
N LEU A 41 29.47 -10.75 33.90
CA LEU A 41 29.80 -11.90 33.06
C LEU A 41 29.73 -13.21 33.83
N ARG A 42 30.15 -13.26 35.09
CA ARG A 42 29.95 -14.44 35.95
C ARG A 42 28.47 -14.72 36.13
N LEU A 43 27.67 -13.69 36.43
CA LEU A 43 26.23 -13.83 36.52
C LEU A 43 25.62 -14.32 35.19
N ALA A 44 26.05 -13.78 34.06
CA ALA A 44 25.62 -14.21 32.73
C ALA A 44 25.99 -15.66 32.40
N ARG A 45 27.01 -16.24 33.05
CA ARG A 45 27.43 -17.64 32.84
C ARG A 45 26.70 -18.61 33.76
N ASP A 46 26.57 -18.23 35.03
CA ASP A 46 26.22 -19.18 36.09
C ASP A 46 24.72 -19.13 36.47
N SER A 47 23.96 -18.15 35.97
CA SER A 47 22.53 -17.99 36.27
C SER A 47 21.61 -18.72 35.28
N ASP A 48 20.36 -18.90 35.68
CA ASP A 48 19.30 -19.48 34.86
C ASP A 48 18.84 -18.54 33.73
N ALA A 49 18.20 -19.09 32.69
CA ALA A 49 17.81 -18.31 31.52
C ALA A 49 16.93 -17.07 31.83
N PRO A 50 15.96 -17.12 32.76
CA PRO A 50 15.21 -15.93 33.17
C PRO A 50 16.10 -14.80 33.71
N THR A 51 17.08 -15.12 34.56
CA THR A 51 18.02 -14.13 35.09
C THR A 51 18.91 -13.56 34.00
N ARG A 52 19.41 -14.40 33.09
CA ARG A 52 20.20 -13.95 31.92
C ARG A 52 19.37 -13.04 31.01
N ALA A 53 18.09 -13.33 30.80
CA ALA A 53 17.18 -12.49 30.02
C ALA A 53 16.93 -11.13 30.71
N LEU A 54 16.77 -11.10 32.04
CA LEU A 54 16.67 -9.84 32.79
C LEU A 54 17.94 -8.99 32.64
N LEU A 55 19.10 -9.62 32.68
CA LEU A 55 20.38 -8.95 32.43
C LEU A 55 20.45 -8.44 30.98
N ALA A 56 20.04 -9.24 30.00
CA ALA A 56 19.98 -8.84 28.60
C ALA A 56 19.00 -7.67 28.34
N ARG A 57 17.87 -7.60 29.05
CA ARG A 57 16.88 -6.51 28.90
C ARG A 57 17.29 -5.19 29.56
N ASN A 58 18.22 -5.25 30.52
CA ASN A 58 18.60 -4.07 31.28
C ASN A 58 19.36 -3.07 30.39
N ALA A 59 18.82 -1.85 30.25
CA ALA A 59 19.40 -0.81 29.41
C ALA A 59 20.80 -0.38 29.87
N SER A 60 21.21 -0.68 31.11
CA SER A 60 22.54 -0.39 31.67
C SER A 60 23.56 -1.52 31.48
N THR A 61 23.17 -2.63 30.86
CA THR A 61 24.07 -3.76 30.63
C THR A 61 25.20 -3.36 29.66
N PRO A 62 26.47 -3.55 30.05
CA PRO A 62 27.62 -3.26 29.19
C PRO A 62 27.57 -4.08 27.90
N TRP A 63 28.10 -3.51 26.81
CA TRP A 63 28.06 -4.14 25.49
C TRP A 63 28.82 -5.48 25.46
N GLU A 64 29.87 -5.65 26.29
CA GLU A 64 30.64 -6.89 26.41
C GLU A 64 29.76 -8.04 26.91
N VAL A 65 28.88 -7.74 27.88
CA VAL A 65 27.93 -8.71 28.44
C VAL A 65 26.84 -9.01 27.41
N LEU A 66 26.35 -8.00 26.69
CA LEU A 66 25.37 -8.20 25.61
C LEU A 66 25.93 -9.04 24.45
N ALA A 67 27.21 -8.86 24.10
CA ALA A 67 27.89 -9.65 23.08
C ALA A 67 28.14 -11.11 23.52
N PHE A 68 28.29 -11.34 24.83
CA PHE A 68 28.32 -12.69 25.38
C PHE A 68 26.93 -13.34 25.32
N LEU A 69 25.89 -12.63 25.80
CA LEU A 69 24.51 -13.10 25.84
C LEU A 69 23.87 -13.25 24.44
N SER A 70 24.43 -12.63 23.39
CA SER A 70 23.95 -12.82 22.02
C SER A 70 24.22 -14.22 21.47
N GLN A 71 25.04 -15.02 22.16
CA GLN A 71 25.36 -16.41 21.82
C GLN A 71 24.73 -17.38 22.83
N ASP A 72 23.78 -16.92 23.65
CA ASP A 72 23.09 -17.76 24.63
C ASP A 72 22.35 -18.91 23.95
N ALA A 73 22.30 -20.07 24.59
CA ALA A 73 21.57 -21.22 24.08
C ALA A 73 20.05 -20.96 24.04
N ASP A 74 19.52 -20.15 24.95
CA ASP A 74 18.10 -19.83 25.03
C ASP A 74 17.74 -18.67 24.07
N PRO A 75 16.86 -18.90 23.07
CA PRO A 75 16.41 -17.85 22.16
C PRO A 75 15.76 -16.65 22.86
N TYR A 76 15.10 -16.85 24.00
CA TYR A 76 14.48 -15.76 24.76
C TYR A 76 15.52 -14.77 25.30
N VAL A 77 16.69 -15.26 25.71
CA VAL A 77 17.81 -14.42 26.12
C VAL A 77 18.38 -13.67 24.92
N ARG A 78 18.59 -14.35 23.78
CA ARG A 78 19.08 -13.70 22.54
C ARG A 78 18.11 -12.65 22.02
N ALA A 79 16.80 -12.91 22.05
CA ALA A 79 15.75 -11.95 21.70
C ALA A 79 15.76 -10.73 22.64
N SER A 80 16.01 -10.95 23.93
CA SER A 80 16.19 -9.87 24.91
C SER A 80 17.41 -8.99 24.59
N VAL A 81 18.51 -9.58 24.11
CA VAL A 81 19.66 -8.82 23.59
C VAL A 81 19.28 -8.04 22.34
N ALA A 82 18.59 -8.67 21.38
CA ALA A 82 18.13 -8.03 20.15
C ALA A 82 17.28 -6.78 20.44
N ALA A 83 16.43 -6.81 21.47
CA ALA A 83 15.59 -5.69 21.86
C ALA A 83 16.34 -4.55 22.60
N ASN A 84 17.52 -4.81 23.17
CA ASN A 84 18.18 -3.87 24.09
C ASN A 84 18.74 -2.61 23.38
N PRO A 85 18.33 -1.38 23.77
CA PRO A 85 18.84 -0.09 23.25
C PRO A 85 20.36 0.04 23.13
N ARG A 86 21.13 -0.59 24.02
CA ARG A 86 22.60 -0.56 24.04
C ARG A 86 23.28 -1.71 23.32
N ALA A 87 22.53 -2.65 22.74
CA ALA A 87 23.14 -3.70 21.93
C ALA A 87 23.90 -3.08 20.73
N PRO A 88 25.19 -3.41 20.55
CA PRO A 88 25.98 -2.84 19.47
C PRO A 88 25.51 -3.37 18.11
N PHE A 89 25.69 -2.59 17.05
CA PHE A 89 25.21 -2.97 15.72
C PHE A 89 25.86 -4.25 15.18
N SER A 90 27.10 -4.56 15.58
CA SER A 90 27.75 -5.83 15.23
C SER A 90 27.01 -7.04 15.80
N VAL A 91 26.46 -6.93 17.01
CA VAL A 91 25.58 -7.95 17.61
C VAL A 91 24.24 -7.98 16.90
N LEU A 92 23.62 -6.83 16.62
CA LEU A 92 22.35 -6.80 15.87
C LEU A 92 22.50 -7.42 14.47
N ASN A 93 23.64 -7.22 13.83
CA ASN A 93 23.96 -7.81 12.54
C ASN A 93 24.09 -9.34 12.63
N LEU A 94 24.75 -9.85 13.67
CA LEU A 94 24.78 -11.29 13.95
C LEU A 94 23.36 -11.85 14.18
N LEU A 95 22.56 -11.20 15.04
CA LEU A 95 21.22 -11.66 15.41
C LEU A 95 20.20 -11.56 14.27
N SER A 96 20.50 -10.84 13.19
CA SER A 96 19.65 -10.85 11.99
C SER A 96 19.75 -12.13 11.16
N GLU A 97 20.76 -12.95 11.42
CA GLU A 97 20.97 -14.27 10.83
C GLU A 97 20.69 -15.38 11.86
N ASP A 98 20.09 -15.06 13.01
CA ASP A 98 19.76 -16.05 14.05
C ASP A 98 18.77 -17.09 13.53
N ASP A 99 18.94 -18.35 13.89
CA ASP A 99 18.06 -19.43 13.42
C ASP A 99 16.63 -19.29 13.99
N ASP A 100 16.48 -18.69 15.17
CA ASP A 100 15.20 -18.57 15.85
C ASP A 100 14.41 -17.33 15.39
N VAL A 101 13.17 -17.57 14.95
CA VAL A 101 12.28 -16.52 14.43
C VAL A 101 11.97 -15.46 15.49
N SER A 102 11.84 -15.83 16.77
CA SER A 102 11.51 -14.88 17.84
C SER A 102 12.63 -13.87 18.08
N VAL A 103 13.89 -14.28 17.87
CA VAL A 103 15.06 -13.40 17.95
C VAL A 103 15.05 -12.39 16.81
N ARG A 104 14.86 -12.87 15.57
CA ARG A 104 14.79 -12.02 14.38
C ARG A 104 13.58 -11.10 14.41
N GLU A 105 12.45 -11.53 14.98
CA GLU A 105 11.27 -10.69 15.19
C GLU A 105 11.53 -9.58 16.21
N ALA A 106 12.17 -9.88 17.34
CA ALA A 106 12.57 -8.88 18.33
C ALA A 106 13.50 -7.82 17.70
N LEU A 107 14.45 -8.27 16.86
CA LEU A 107 15.31 -7.40 16.08
C LEU A 107 14.50 -6.54 15.10
N ALA A 108 13.55 -7.12 14.36
CA ALA A 108 12.72 -6.41 13.40
C ALA A 108 11.91 -5.29 14.05
N ARG A 109 11.30 -5.55 15.21
CA ARG A 109 10.58 -4.52 15.99
C ARG A 109 11.50 -3.39 16.43
N ARG A 110 12.73 -3.70 16.82
CA ARG A 110 13.74 -2.69 17.15
C ARG A 110 14.12 -1.86 15.93
N VAL A 111 14.45 -2.50 14.81
CA VAL A 111 14.83 -1.81 13.56
C VAL A 111 13.68 -0.93 13.09
N ALA A 112 12.45 -1.45 13.08
CA ALA A 112 11.23 -0.70 12.78
C ALA A 112 11.09 0.57 13.63
N GLY A 113 11.34 0.48 14.95
CA GLY A 113 11.33 1.63 15.85
C GLY A 113 12.42 2.67 15.57
N LEU A 114 13.51 2.28 14.92
CA LEU A 114 14.61 3.18 14.53
C LEU A 114 14.38 3.84 13.16
N LEU A 115 13.56 3.26 12.27
CA LEU A 115 13.36 3.78 10.90
C LEU A 115 12.92 5.27 10.87
N PRO A 116 11.98 5.75 11.71
CA PRO A 116 11.60 7.17 11.70
C PRO A 116 12.72 8.13 12.10
N SER A 117 13.78 7.64 12.75
CA SER A 117 14.92 8.47 13.18
C SER A 117 16.01 8.63 12.10
N LEU A 118 15.90 7.85 11.01
CA LEU A 118 16.78 7.93 9.86
C LEU A 118 16.59 9.26 9.13
N SER A 119 17.70 9.81 8.64
CA SER A 119 17.78 11.02 7.84
C SER A 119 18.08 10.67 6.38
N SER A 120 17.58 11.50 5.47
CA SER A 120 17.93 11.46 4.04
C SER A 120 19.34 11.96 3.71
N SER A 121 20.12 12.37 4.71
CA SER A 121 21.51 12.82 4.52
C SER A 121 22.40 11.66 4.09
N THR A 122 23.22 11.88 3.06
CA THR A 122 24.28 10.93 2.64
C THR A 122 25.26 10.58 3.76
N HIS A 123 25.37 11.44 4.78
CA HIS A 123 26.21 11.22 5.95
C HIS A 123 25.48 10.53 7.12
N ASP A 124 24.27 10.02 6.90
CA ASP A 124 23.57 9.27 7.94
C ASP A 124 24.26 7.92 8.19
N ARG A 125 25.18 7.95 9.17
CA ARG A 125 25.90 6.77 9.63
C ARG A 125 24.97 5.69 10.14
N LEU A 126 23.83 6.05 10.73
CA LEU A 126 22.86 5.05 11.21
C LEU A 126 22.21 4.32 10.06
N ALA A 127 21.78 5.04 9.02
CA ALA A 127 21.22 4.43 7.82
C ALA A 127 22.23 3.47 7.18
N THR A 128 23.49 3.88 7.05
CA THR A 128 24.57 3.06 6.48
C THR A 128 24.77 1.75 7.25
N ILE A 129 24.74 1.82 8.59
CA ILE A 129 25.01 0.66 9.46
C ILE A 129 23.79 -0.26 9.58
N LEU A 130 22.58 0.30 9.58
CA LEU A 130 21.33 -0.46 9.62
C LEU A 130 20.98 -1.09 8.28
N GLN A 131 21.45 -0.53 7.16
CA GLN A 131 21.11 -1.02 5.82
C GLN A 131 21.28 -2.54 5.63
N PRO A 132 22.42 -3.18 5.93
CA PRO A 132 22.55 -4.63 5.75
C PRO A 132 21.56 -5.42 6.60
N ILE A 133 21.30 -4.96 7.84
CA ILE A 133 20.33 -5.58 8.74
C ILE A 133 18.92 -5.46 8.17
N LEU A 134 18.54 -4.25 7.73
CA LEU A 134 17.24 -3.99 7.15
C LEU A 134 16.98 -4.84 5.91
N LEU A 135 17.96 -4.94 5.00
CA LEU A 135 17.81 -5.72 3.77
C LEU A 135 17.63 -7.21 4.06
N ARG A 136 18.33 -7.78 5.04
CA ARG A 136 18.08 -9.18 5.48
C ARG A 136 16.68 -9.37 6.02
N LEU A 137 16.21 -8.46 6.88
CA LEU A 137 14.88 -8.56 7.49
C LEU A 137 13.74 -8.40 6.47
N VAL A 138 13.96 -7.60 5.43
CA VAL A 138 13.03 -7.47 4.30
C VAL A 138 12.96 -8.75 3.48
N GLU A 139 14.02 -9.55 3.45
CA GLU A 139 14.09 -10.84 2.75
C GLU A 139 13.94 -12.04 3.69
N ASP A 140 13.51 -11.82 4.94
CA ASP A 140 13.39 -12.89 5.92
C ASP A 140 12.41 -13.96 5.45
N THR A 141 12.69 -15.22 5.73
CA THR A 141 11.79 -16.32 5.41
C THR A 141 10.44 -16.22 6.13
N ALA A 142 10.41 -15.62 7.32
CA ALA A 142 9.20 -15.46 8.12
C ALA A 142 8.38 -14.25 7.67
N PHE A 143 7.12 -14.50 7.30
CA PHE A 143 6.16 -13.48 6.89
C PHE A 143 6.00 -12.34 7.92
N GLU A 144 5.90 -12.66 9.21
CA GLU A 144 5.66 -11.67 10.27
C GLU A 144 6.80 -10.64 10.37
N ILE A 145 8.04 -11.06 10.11
CA ILE A 145 9.22 -10.19 10.14
C ILE A 145 9.16 -9.18 8.99
N ARG A 146 8.89 -9.65 7.78
CA ARG A 146 8.76 -8.78 6.60
C ARG A 146 7.59 -7.81 6.77
N LEU A 147 6.47 -8.27 7.34
CA LEU A 147 5.30 -7.44 7.64
C LEU A 147 5.62 -6.32 8.64
N ILE A 148 6.36 -6.60 9.72
CA ILE A 148 6.78 -5.59 10.71
C ILE A 148 7.55 -4.46 10.02
N ILE A 149 8.49 -4.81 9.13
CA ILE A 149 9.30 -3.83 8.41
C ILE A 149 8.45 -3.07 7.37
N ALA A 150 7.57 -3.75 6.62
CA ALA A 150 6.66 -3.12 5.68
C ALA A 150 5.76 -2.07 6.35
N GLU A 151 5.16 -2.43 7.48
CA GLU A 151 4.29 -1.55 8.25
C GLU A 151 5.02 -0.30 8.76
N ALA A 152 6.27 -0.45 9.19
CA ALA A 152 7.08 0.66 9.66
C ALA A 152 7.62 1.54 8.52
N ALA A 153 7.94 0.94 7.36
CA ALA A 153 8.56 1.65 6.24
C ALA A 153 7.56 2.36 5.32
N LYS A 154 6.28 1.94 5.30
CA LYS A 154 5.28 2.29 4.28
C LYS A 154 5.04 3.79 4.01
N GLN A 155 5.44 4.70 4.88
CA GLN A 155 5.27 6.15 4.70
C GLN A 155 6.58 6.94 4.79
N LEU A 156 7.71 6.26 4.98
CA LEU A 156 8.98 6.90 5.26
C LEU A 156 9.74 7.17 3.96
N ALA A 157 10.11 8.43 3.72
CA ALA A 157 10.95 8.83 2.59
C ALA A 157 12.46 8.66 2.84
N THR A 158 12.85 8.24 4.05
CA THR A 158 14.26 8.11 4.49
C THR A 158 14.76 6.67 4.47
N VAL A 159 13.88 5.69 4.26
CA VAL A 159 14.23 4.28 4.16
C VAL A 159 14.96 4.03 2.83
N PRO A 160 15.95 3.12 2.77
CA PRO A 160 16.58 2.75 1.50
C PRO A 160 15.55 2.31 0.46
N ARG A 161 15.58 2.92 -0.74
CA ARG A 161 14.63 2.61 -1.81
C ARG A 161 14.67 1.13 -2.23
N ASP A 162 15.83 0.49 -2.14
CA ASP A 162 15.98 -0.94 -2.44
C ASP A 162 15.14 -1.82 -1.49
N ALA A 163 15.09 -1.48 -0.19
CA ALA A 163 14.25 -2.17 0.78
C ALA A 163 12.76 -2.05 0.43
N VAL A 164 12.31 -0.85 0.05
CA VAL A 164 10.92 -0.59 -0.38
C VAL A 164 10.58 -1.40 -1.64
N ARG A 165 11.49 -1.46 -2.61
CA ARG A 165 11.27 -2.22 -3.85
C ARG A 165 11.15 -3.72 -3.59
N ARG A 166 12.02 -4.28 -2.73
CA ARG A 166 11.97 -5.70 -2.32
C ARG A 166 10.65 -6.03 -1.60
N LEU A 167 10.20 -5.18 -0.68
CA LEU A 167 8.89 -5.35 -0.03
C LEU A 167 7.73 -5.24 -1.02
N ALA A 168 7.80 -4.34 -1.99
CA ALA A 168 6.72 -4.16 -2.97
C ALA A 168 6.58 -5.35 -3.93
N VAL A 169 7.65 -6.13 -4.16
CA VAL A 169 7.61 -7.35 -4.97
C VAL A 169 7.36 -8.63 -4.15
N ASP A 170 7.06 -8.51 -2.85
CA ASP A 170 6.77 -9.65 -1.99
C ASP A 170 5.57 -10.45 -2.52
N THR A 171 5.68 -11.78 -2.51
CA THR A 171 4.62 -12.68 -2.94
C THR A 171 3.43 -12.67 -1.98
N GLU A 172 3.66 -12.31 -0.71
CA GLU A 172 2.61 -12.12 0.28
C GLU A 172 2.06 -10.71 0.21
N ILE A 173 0.85 -10.58 -0.35
CA ILE A 173 0.21 -9.26 -0.57
C ILE A 173 0.09 -8.43 0.73
N ARG A 174 -0.05 -9.07 1.89
CA ARG A 174 -0.11 -8.36 3.18
C ARG A 174 1.19 -7.61 3.50
N VAL A 175 2.34 -8.07 3.00
CA VAL A 175 3.63 -7.36 3.10
C VAL A 175 3.74 -6.27 2.05
N ALA A 176 3.37 -6.58 0.79
CA ALA A 176 3.54 -5.67 -0.33
C ALA A 176 2.54 -4.50 -0.32
N GLU A 177 1.27 -4.75 0.02
CA GLU A 177 0.18 -3.77 -0.08
C GLU A 177 0.44 -2.47 0.69
N PRO A 178 0.87 -2.47 1.97
CA PRO A 178 1.15 -1.23 2.70
C PRO A 178 2.15 -0.34 1.95
N VAL A 179 3.21 -0.94 1.41
CA VAL A 179 4.28 -0.25 0.70
C VAL A 179 3.81 0.21 -0.68
N ILE A 180 3.13 -0.65 -1.45
CA ILE A 180 2.55 -0.32 -2.75
C ILE A 180 1.59 0.87 -2.63
N ARG A 181 0.75 0.89 -1.59
CA ARG A 181 -0.30 1.92 -1.46
C ARG A 181 0.19 3.25 -0.92
N LEU A 182 1.21 3.25 -0.05
CA LEU A 182 1.54 4.43 0.76
C LEU A 182 2.97 4.93 0.58
N SER A 183 3.90 4.11 0.07
CA SER A 183 5.31 4.49 0.05
C SER A 183 5.56 5.64 -0.92
N PRO A 184 6.21 6.73 -0.49
CA PRO A 184 6.59 7.83 -1.39
C PRO A 184 7.80 7.47 -2.27
N LEU A 185 8.44 6.32 -2.03
CA LEU A 185 9.68 5.91 -2.71
C LEU A 185 9.46 5.01 -3.94
N LEU A 186 8.22 4.61 -4.22
CA LEU A 186 7.85 3.90 -5.45
C LEU A 186 7.57 4.92 -6.56
N THR A 187 8.30 4.79 -7.65
CA THR A 187 8.12 5.61 -8.86
C THR A 187 7.06 5.03 -9.79
N GLU A 188 6.66 5.81 -10.79
CA GLU A 188 5.72 5.34 -11.81
C GLU A 188 6.23 4.09 -12.53
N ASP A 189 7.54 4.04 -12.86
CA ASP A 189 8.18 2.87 -13.47
C ASP A 189 8.11 1.62 -12.58
N ASP A 190 8.26 1.78 -11.26
CA ASP A 190 8.12 0.65 -10.32
C ASP A 190 6.68 0.10 -10.32
N LEU A 191 5.68 0.99 -10.38
CA LEU A 191 4.26 0.58 -10.44
C LEU A 191 3.92 -0.10 -11.77
N LEU A 192 4.47 0.39 -12.88
CA LEU A 192 4.31 -0.23 -14.19
C LEU A 192 4.93 -1.64 -14.21
N ALA A 193 6.10 -1.82 -13.60
CA ALA A 193 6.72 -3.14 -13.47
C ALA A 193 5.85 -4.12 -12.66
N LEU A 194 5.23 -3.65 -11.56
CA LEU A 194 4.32 -4.46 -10.75
C LEU A 194 3.03 -4.86 -11.47
N ILE A 195 2.55 -4.03 -12.40
CA ILE A 195 1.38 -4.37 -13.24
C ILE A 195 1.78 -5.38 -14.33
N ALA A 196 2.94 -5.19 -14.95
CA ALA A 196 3.42 -6.04 -16.03
C ALA A 196 3.76 -7.46 -15.56
N ALA A 197 4.34 -7.60 -14.37
CA ALA A 197 4.71 -8.87 -13.76
C ALA A 197 4.29 -8.90 -12.27
N PRO A 198 2.99 -9.09 -11.98
CA PRO A 198 2.48 -9.06 -10.62
C PRO A 198 2.97 -10.27 -9.82
N PRO A 199 3.66 -10.07 -8.67
CA PRO A 199 4.08 -11.18 -7.80
C PRO A 199 2.92 -11.98 -7.24
N ALA A 200 1.78 -11.32 -7.00
CA ALA A 200 0.53 -11.93 -6.59
C ALA A 200 -0.63 -11.37 -7.42
N ALA A 201 -1.70 -12.15 -7.61
CA ALA A 201 -2.87 -11.71 -8.37
C ALA A 201 -3.49 -10.40 -7.83
N THR A 202 -3.40 -10.18 -6.51
CA THR A 202 -3.93 -9.00 -5.83
C THR A 202 -2.98 -7.79 -5.83
N THR A 203 -1.74 -7.93 -6.36
CA THR A 203 -0.79 -6.80 -6.49
C THR A 203 -1.39 -5.66 -7.30
N ILE A 204 -2.05 -5.98 -8.41
CA ILE A 204 -2.67 -4.99 -9.31
C ILE A 204 -3.78 -4.22 -8.57
N HIS A 205 -4.52 -4.89 -7.68
CA HIS A 205 -5.57 -4.24 -6.86
C HIS A 205 -4.96 -3.26 -5.85
N ALA A 206 -3.79 -3.57 -5.28
CA ALA A 206 -3.07 -2.64 -4.42
C ALA A 206 -2.59 -1.41 -5.19
N VAL A 207 -2.09 -1.57 -6.42
CA VAL A 207 -1.69 -0.46 -7.29
C VAL A 207 -2.91 0.41 -7.64
N ALA A 208 -4.05 -0.19 -8.00
CA ALA A 208 -5.28 0.54 -8.32
C ALA A 208 -5.80 1.40 -7.15
N ARG A 209 -5.61 0.95 -5.90
CA ARG A 209 -5.99 1.67 -4.67
C ARG A 209 -4.95 2.69 -4.20
N ARG A 210 -3.80 2.83 -4.87
CA ARG A 210 -2.74 3.77 -4.49
C ARG A 210 -3.17 5.22 -4.80
N ALA A 211 -2.94 6.14 -3.86
CA ALA A 211 -3.23 7.55 -4.10
C ALA A 211 -2.28 8.14 -5.15
N GLY A 212 -2.81 9.00 -6.03
CA GLY A 212 -2.02 9.78 -6.99
C GLY A 212 -1.42 8.98 -8.14
N ILE A 213 -2.08 7.90 -8.60
CA ILE A 213 -1.64 7.16 -9.79
C ILE A 213 -1.78 8.00 -11.06
N GLY A 214 -0.73 7.98 -11.88
CA GLY A 214 -0.62 8.72 -13.13
C GLY A 214 -1.30 8.01 -14.30
N GLU A 215 -1.38 8.73 -15.43
CA GLU A 215 -2.07 8.26 -16.63
C GLU A 215 -1.48 6.96 -17.18
N ALA A 216 -0.15 6.84 -17.21
CA ALA A 216 0.51 5.64 -17.73
C ALA A 216 0.16 4.39 -16.90
N VAL A 217 0.08 4.54 -15.57
CA VAL A 217 -0.32 3.45 -14.67
C VAL A 217 -1.79 3.08 -14.89
N THR A 218 -2.69 4.07 -15.04
CA THR A 218 -4.10 3.77 -15.34
C THR A 218 -4.29 3.07 -16.69
N ASP A 219 -3.54 3.49 -17.71
CA ASP A 219 -3.57 2.86 -19.04
C ASP A 219 -3.11 1.40 -18.95
N ALA A 220 -2.05 1.13 -18.18
CA ALA A 220 -1.55 -0.22 -17.93
C ALA A 220 -2.56 -1.08 -17.16
N LEU A 221 -3.25 -0.54 -16.14
CA LEU A 221 -4.30 -1.24 -15.40
C LEU A 221 -5.48 -1.64 -16.32
N ILE A 222 -5.90 -0.73 -17.21
CA ILE A 222 -6.99 -0.98 -18.17
C ILE A 222 -6.55 -2.03 -19.22
N ALA A 223 -5.31 -1.92 -19.71
CA ALA A 223 -4.75 -2.86 -20.68
C ALA A 223 -4.64 -4.29 -20.12
N GLN A 224 -4.33 -4.44 -18.83
CA GLN A 224 -4.28 -5.74 -18.15
C GLN A 224 -5.64 -6.45 -18.13
N GLY A 225 -6.75 -5.71 -18.18
CA GLY A 225 -8.10 -6.25 -18.33
C GLY A 225 -8.71 -6.87 -17.07
N ASP A 226 -8.10 -6.71 -15.90
CA ASP A 226 -8.67 -7.17 -14.62
C ASP A 226 -9.85 -6.26 -14.22
N CYS A 227 -11.08 -6.78 -14.29
CA CYS A 227 -12.28 -6.00 -14.01
C CYS A 227 -12.35 -5.45 -12.58
N ALA A 228 -11.84 -6.20 -11.60
CA ALA A 228 -11.82 -5.76 -10.20
C ALA A 228 -10.81 -4.63 -10.01
N ALA A 229 -9.63 -4.72 -10.62
CA ALA A 229 -8.63 -3.66 -10.62
C ALA A 229 -9.17 -2.37 -11.26
N ILE A 230 -9.86 -2.48 -12.40
CA ILE A 230 -10.48 -1.34 -13.08
C ILE A 230 -11.55 -0.72 -12.17
N GLY A 231 -12.41 -1.52 -11.54
CA GLY A 231 -13.40 -1.03 -10.58
C GLY A 231 -12.77 -0.23 -9.44
N LEU A 232 -11.71 -0.76 -8.82
CA LEU A 232 -10.97 -0.10 -7.74
C LEU A 232 -10.26 1.18 -8.21
N MET A 233 -9.72 1.18 -9.42
CA MET A 233 -9.12 2.36 -10.04
C MET A 233 -10.18 3.45 -10.28
N LEU A 234 -11.40 3.08 -10.65
CA LEU A 234 -12.50 4.02 -10.86
C LEU A 234 -13.01 4.63 -9.55
N GLU A 235 -13.04 3.85 -8.46
CA GLU A 235 -13.33 4.34 -7.10
C GLU A 235 -12.26 5.32 -6.59
N ASN A 236 -11.03 5.20 -7.11
CA ASN A 236 -9.92 6.07 -6.76
C ASN A 236 -10.06 7.45 -7.41
N SER A 237 -10.58 8.41 -6.65
CA SER A 237 -10.79 9.80 -7.10
C SER A 237 -9.51 10.54 -7.47
N SER A 238 -8.35 10.07 -7.01
CA SER A 238 -7.04 10.66 -7.32
C SER A 238 -6.41 10.11 -8.61
N ALA A 239 -7.00 9.07 -9.21
CA ALA A 239 -6.50 8.45 -10.43
C ALA A 239 -6.70 9.35 -11.65
N LYS A 240 -5.59 9.68 -12.32
CA LYS A 240 -5.60 10.43 -13.58
C LYS A 240 -5.84 9.48 -14.74
N ILE A 241 -7.00 9.59 -15.39
CA ILE A 241 -7.38 8.74 -16.53
C ILE A 241 -7.48 9.62 -17.77
N ARG A 242 -6.82 9.22 -18.86
CA ARG A 242 -6.91 9.90 -20.15
C ARG A 242 -8.30 9.76 -20.77
N PRO A 243 -8.78 10.73 -21.57
CA PRO A 243 -10.07 10.61 -22.26
C PRO A 243 -10.20 9.34 -23.11
N ALA A 244 -9.17 9.00 -23.90
CA ALA A 244 -9.19 7.81 -24.74
C ALA A 244 -9.31 6.50 -23.93
N SER A 245 -8.63 6.41 -22.79
CA SER A 245 -8.69 5.24 -21.91
C SER A 245 -10.03 5.16 -21.17
N LEU A 246 -10.63 6.30 -20.85
CA LEU A 246 -11.98 6.36 -20.30
C LEU A 246 -13.03 5.87 -21.31
N ASP A 247 -12.86 6.17 -22.60
CA ASP A 247 -13.73 5.64 -23.65
C ASP A 247 -13.67 4.11 -23.73
N ASP A 248 -12.48 3.52 -23.60
CA ASP A 248 -12.32 2.06 -23.52
C ASP A 248 -13.06 1.48 -22.30
N VAL A 249 -12.90 2.11 -21.13
CA VAL A 249 -13.64 1.72 -19.92
C VAL A 249 -15.15 1.82 -20.13
N LEU A 250 -15.66 2.88 -20.76
CA LEU A 250 -17.10 3.04 -21.05
C LEU A 250 -17.62 1.94 -21.98
N ASN A 251 -16.85 1.55 -22.98
CA ASN A 251 -17.20 0.44 -23.87
C ASN A 251 -17.29 -0.90 -23.13
N ARG A 252 -16.44 -1.10 -22.13
CA ARG A 252 -16.44 -2.30 -21.26
C ARG A 252 -17.47 -2.24 -20.13
N ALA A 253 -17.89 -1.05 -19.70
CA ALA A 253 -18.84 -0.85 -18.60
C ALA A 253 -20.22 -1.49 -18.87
N ARG A 254 -20.60 -1.66 -20.14
CA ARG A 254 -21.82 -2.41 -20.53
C ARG A 254 -21.89 -3.84 -19.98
N PHE A 255 -20.73 -4.42 -19.66
CA PHE A 255 -20.59 -5.77 -19.12
C PHE A 255 -20.21 -5.78 -17.64
N ASN A 256 -19.96 -4.60 -17.06
CA ASN A 256 -19.51 -4.43 -15.68
C ASN A 256 -20.35 -3.30 -15.01
N PRO A 257 -21.66 -3.54 -14.74
CA PRO A 257 -22.57 -2.52 -14.24
C PRO A 257 -22.16 -1.90 -12.89
N GLU A 258 -21.35 -2.63 -12.11
CA GLU A 258 -20.77 -2.19 -10.84
C GLU A 258 -19.85 -0.97 -10.99
N TRP A 259 -19.39 -0.65 -12.19
CA TRP A 259 -18.57 0.54 -12.45
C TRP A 259 -19.37 1.83 -12.55
N PHE A 260 -20.68 1.76 -12.82
CA PHE A 260 -21.51 2.95 -13.05
C PHE A 260 -21.51 3.94 -11.88
N PRO A 261 -21.66 3.53 -10.60
CA PRO A 261 -21.62 4.47 -9.48
C PRO A 261 -20.32 5.29 -9.47
N SER A 262 -19.17 4.61 -9.66
CA SER A 262 -17.86 5.24 -9.67
C SER A 262 -17.66 6.16 -10.87
N LEU A 263 -18.12 5.75 -12.06
CA LEU A 263 -18.08 6.58 -13.27
C LEU A 263 -18.94 7.85 -13.14
N MET A 264 -20.14 7.74 -12.57
CA MET A 264 -21.06 8.87 -12.37
C MET A 264 -20.55 9.84 -11.29
N ALA A 265 -19.84 9.34 -10.28
CA ALA A 265 -19.30 10.16 -9.19
C ALA A 265 -18.02 10.94 -9.58
N ARG A 266 -17.47 10.75 -10.79
CA ARG A 266 -16.21 11.42 -11.18
C ARG A 266 -16.39 12.94 -11.29
N PRO A 267 -15.46 13.74 -10.73
CA PRO A 267 -15.60 15.19 -10.64
C PRO A 267 -15.39 15.94 -11.98
N ALA A 268 -14.79 15.31 -12.98
CA ALA A 268 -14.42 15.94 -14.25
C ALA A 268 -14.92 15.12 -15.45
N LEU A 269 -16.24 15.04 -15.62
CA LEU A 269 -16.86 14.48 -16.82
C LEU A 269 -17.04 15.57 -17.88
N THR A 270 -16.46 15.37 -19.06
CA THR A 270 -16.75 16.25 -20.20
C THR A 270 -18.18 16.01 -20.70
N PRO A 271 -18.81 16.98 -21.38
CA PRO A 271 -20.14 16.79 -21.96
C PRO A 271 -20.23 15.57 -22.89
N ASP A 272 -19.23 15.32 -23.73
CA ASP A 272 -19.20 14.16 -24.63
C ASP A 272 -19.14 12.83 -23.86
N THR A 273 -18.28 12.76 -22.84
CA THR A 273 -18.18 11.59 -21.97
C THR A 273 -19.49 11.33 -21.21
N ALA A 274 -20.18 12.38 -20.75
CA ALA A 274 -21.46 12.27 -20.07
C ALA A 274 -22.58 11.75 -21.00
N ILE A 275 -22.62 12.24 -22.25
CA ILE A 275 -23.52 11.76 -23.31
C ILE A 275 -23.27 10.27 -23.57
N ARG A 276 -22.00 9.87 -23.75
CA ARG A 276 -21.62 8.46 -23.96
C ARG A 276 -22.00 7.58 -22.78
N LEU A 277 -21.72 8.01 -21.55
CA LEU A 277 -22.11 7.28 -20.34
C LEU A 277 -23.62 7.09 -20.25
N ALA A 278 -24.41 8.14 -20.51
CA ALA A 278 -25.86 8.05 -20.55
C ALA A 278 -26.34 7.05 -21.63
N GLY A 279 -25.68 6.99 -22.78
CA GLY A 279 -25.94 5.99 -23.82
C GLY A 279 -25.64 4.57 -23.39
N VAL A 280 -24.48 4.32 -22.77
CA VAL A 280 -24.09 3.00 -22.26
C VAL A 280 -25.04 2.53 -21.17
N VAL A 281 -25.38 3.39 -20.20
CA VAL A 281 -26.34 3.07 -19.13
C VAL A 281 -27.70 2.74 -19.71
N SER A 282 -28.20 3.54 -20.66
CA SER A 282 -29.50 3.31 -21.31
C SER A 282 -29.52 1.99 -22.06
N ASP A 283 -28.49 1.67 -22.85
CA ASP A 283 -28.38 0.38 -23.56
C ASP A 283 -28.34 -0.79 -22.58
N THR A 284 -27.57 -0.66 -21.49
CA THR A 284 -27.40 -1.71 -20.48
C THR A 284 -28.70 -1.99 -19.73
N MET A 285 -29.48 -0.95 -19.39
CA MET A 285 -30.75 -1.10 -18.68
C MET A 285 -31.90 -1.54 -19.60
N LEU A 286 -31.90 -1.12 -20.88
CA LEU A 286 -32.97 -1.47 -21.83
C LEU A 286 -32.81 -2.88 -22.40
N ARG A 287 -31.58 -3.40 -22.55
CA ARG A 287 -31.35 -4.71 -23.18
C ARG A 287 -32.07 -5.88 -22.50
N PRO A 288 -32.08 -6.02 -21.15
CA PRO A 288 -32.86 -7.07 -20.49
C PRO A 288 -34.37 -6.95 -20.73
N LEU A 289 -34.89 -5.72 -20.84
CA LEU A 289 -36.31 -5.49 -21.16
C LEU A 289 -36.64 -5.90 -22.60
N MET A 290 -35.71 -5.72 -23.55
CA MET A 290 -35.91 -6.13 -24.94
C MET A 290 -35.94 -7.65 -25.11
N GLN A 291 -35.28 -8.41 -24.23
CA GLN A 291 -35.30 -9.87 -24.28
C GLN A 291 -36.56 -10.49 -23.69
N ARG A 292 -37.44 -9.67 -23.11
CA ARG A 292 -38.69 -10.12 -22.50
C ARG A 292 -39.80 -10.23 -23.54
N PRO A 293 -40.46 -11.40 -23.66
CA PRO A 293 -41.56 -11.58 -24.61
C PRO A 293 -42.86 -10.87 -24.17
N ASP A 294 -43.00 -10.52 -22.89
CA ASP A 294 -44.16 -9.85 -22.31
C ASP A 294 -44.16 -8.33 -22.49
N VAL A 295 -43.08 -7.75 -23.01
CA VAL A 295 -42.93 -6.30 -23.19
C VAL A 295 -43.10 -5.92 -24.66
N ASP A 296 -43.93 -4.91 -24.92
CA ASP A 296 -44.12 -4.37 -26.26
C ASP A 296 -42.80 -3.81 -26.82
N GLN A 297 -42.29 -4.48 -27.86
CA GLN A 297 -41.03 -4.14 -28.51
C GLN A 297 -41.10 -2.78 -29.21
N ALA A 298 -42.28 -2.37 -29.70
CA ALA A 298 -42.47 -1.04 -30.29
C ALA A 298 -42.39 0.07 -29.22
N LEU A 299 -42.87 -0.18 -28.01
CA LEU A 299 -42.70 0.73 -26.87
C LEU A 299 -41.22 0.86 -26.48
N LEU A 300 -40.49 -0.25 -26.34
CA LEU A 300 -39.06 -0.21 -26.00
C LEU A 300 -38.21 0.48 -27.06
N PHE A 301 -38.51 0.26 -28.34
CA PHE A 301 -37.85 0.97 -29.43
C PHE A 301 -38.08 2.48 -29.34
N ARG A 302 -39.33 2.92 -29.10
CA ARG A 302 -39.65 4.35 -28.91
C ARG A 302 -38.93 4.96 -27.70
N ILE A 303 -38.84 4.23 -26.59
CA ILE A 303 -38.09 4.69 -25.40
C ILE A 303 -36.63 4.90 -25.75
N ARG A 304 -36.00 3.93 -26.44
CA ARG A 304 -34.59 4.02 -26.87
C ARG A 304 -34.36 5.19 -27.83
N GLN A 305 -35.25 5.39 -28.79
CA GLN A 305 -35.18 6.50 -29.75
C GLN A 305 -35.32 7.85 -29.05
N CYS A 306 -36.31 7.98 -28.15
CA CYS A 306 -36.50 9.21 -27.36
C CYS A 306 -35.26 9.54 -26.51
N VAL A 307 -34.65 8.54 -25.87
CA VAL A 307 -33.40 8.73 -25.11
C VAL A 307 -32.26 9.15 -26.03
N ALA A 308 -32.11 8.52 -27.20
CA ALA A 308 -31.07 8.88 -28.15
C ALA A 308 -31.23 10.32 -28.66
N ASP A 309 -32.44 10.72 -29.03
CA ASP A 309 -32.79 12.07 -29.47
C ASP A 309 -32.49 13.13 -28.40
N ARG A 310 -32.84 12.83 -27.14
CA ARG A 310 -32.68 13.80 -26.03
C ARG A 310 -31.23 13.99 -25.62
N VAL A 311 -30.42 12.94 -25.74
CA VAL A 311 -29.03 12.90 -25.26
C VAL A 311 -28.04 13.19 -26.41
N GLY A 312 -28.49 13.19 -27.67
CA GLY A 312 -27.64 13.42 -28.84
C GLY A 312 -26.83 12.19 -29.26
N LEU A 313 -27.37 10.99 -29.02
CA LEU A 313 -26.74 9.72 -29.40
C LEU A 313 -27.12 9.30 -30.83
N PRO A 314 -26.32 8.43 -31.48
CA PRO A 314 -26.69 7.84 -32.77
C PRO A 314 -28.03 7.09 -32.69
N GLN A 315 -28.84 7.20 -33.74
CA GLN A 315 -30.15 6.56 -33.80
C GLN A 315 -30.04 5.03 -33.77
N PRO A 316 -30.89 4.33 -33.00
CA PRO A 316 -30.91 2.88 -32.99
C PRO A 316 -31.43 2.31 -34.32
N ASN A 317 -30.75 1.31 -34.87
CA ASN A 317 -31.23 0.58 -36.04
C ASN A 317 -32.51 -0.20 -35.69
N PHE A 318 -33.50 -0.13 -36.58
CA PHE A 318 -34.72 -0.93 -36.44
C PHE A 318 -34.38 -2.42 -36.67
N PRO A 319 -34.72 -3.34 -35.75
CA PRO A 319 -34.56 -4.76 -36.03
C PRO A 319 -35.54 -5.18 -37.13
N GLY A 320 -35.02 -5.44 -38.35
CA GLY A 320 -35.80 -6.00 -39.46
C GLY A 320 -35.87 -5.19 -40.76
N SER A 321 -35.14 -4.08 -40.92
CA SER A 321 -35.16 -3.30 -42.17
C SER A 321 -34.28 -3.91 -43.28
N GLY A 322 -34.63 -5.11 -43.74
CA GLY A 322 -34.56 -5.38 -45.16
C GLY A 322 -35.76 -4.69 -45.79
N THR A 323 -35.53 -3.71 -46.65
CA THR A 323 -36.51 -2.82 -47.32
C THR A 323 -36.86 -1.55 -46.53
N GLY A 324 -36.65 -0.42 -47.20
CA GLY A 324 -36.76 0.92 -46.64
C GLY A 324 -38.19 1.32 -46.36
N GLN A 325 -38.54 1.36 -45.07
CA GLN A 325 -39.60 2.24 -44.58
C GLN A 325 -39.02 3.09 -43.46
N GLN A 326 -38.70 4.31 -43.83
CA GLN A 326 -38.41 5.40 -42.91
C GLN A 326 -39.75 5.78 -42.25
N ILE A 327 -39.92 5.44 -40.98
CA ILE A 327 -41.11 5.83 -40.22
C ILE A 327 -40.94 7.30 -39.84
N ASP A 328 -41.74 8.17 -40.46
CA ASP A 328 -41.84 9.59 -40.13
C ASP A 328 -42.19 9.78 -38.64
N PRO A 329 -41.50 10.68 -37.91
CA PRO A 329 -41.84 11.00 -36.54
C PRO A 329 -43.01 11.99 -36.52
N VAL A 330 -44.22 11.50 -36.79
CA VAL A 330 -45.41 12.37 -36.79
C VAL A 330 -45.93 12.52 -35.36
N SER A 331 -45.78 13.75 -34.87
CA SER A 331 -46.78 14.48 -34.10
C SER A 331 -47.60 13.67 -33.08
N LYS A 332 -47.26 13.82 -31.81
CA LYS A 332 -48.23 14.06 -30.74
C LYS A 332 -47.47 14.61 -29.54
N GLY A 333 -47.91 15.78 -29.11
CA GLY A 333 -47.16 16.68 -28.26
C GLY A 333 -46.76 16.11 -26.90
N PHE A 334 -45.53 16.42 -26.52
CA PHE A 334 -45.21 16.76 -25.14
C PHE A 334 -44.59 18.15 -25.16
N PRO A 335 -45.08 19.10 -24.34
CA PRO A 335 -44.49 20.43 -24.29
C PRO A 335 -43.07 20.30 -23.72
N ALA A 336 -42.13 20.98 -24.37
CA ALA A 336 -40.82 21.27 -23.80
C ALA A 336 -41.01 22.22 -22.60
N LYS A 337 -41.39 21.70 -21.43
CA LYS A 337 -41.40 22.45 -20.17
C LYS A 337 -40.89 21.59 -19.01
N SER A 338 -39.95 22.20 -18.28
CA SER A 338 -39.51 21.92 -16.91
C SER A 338 -38.78 20.61 -16.63
N MET A 339 -37.45 20.64 -16.76
CA MET A 339 -36.58 19.96 -15.79
C MET A 339 -36.00 21.04 -14.87
N VAL A 340 -36.81 21.46 -13.89
CA VAL A 340 -36.31 22.26 -12.76
C VAL A 340 -35.57 21.27 -11.87
N TRP A 341 -34.24 21.28 -11.94
CA TRP A 341 -33.42 20.60 -10.95
C TRP A 341 -33.70 21.26 -9.59
N ARG A 342 -34.37 20.56 -8.68
CA ARG A 342 -34.48 21.00 -7.28
C ARG A 342 -33.06 21.05 -6.70
N ARG A 343 -32.50 22.26 -6.59
CA ARG A 343 -31.33 22.51 -5.73
C ARG A 343 -31.74 22.20 -4.30
N ASP A 344 -31.16 21.14 -3.74
CA ASP A 344 -31.30 20.80 -2.34
C ASP A 344 -30.56 21.87 -1.52
N LYS A 345 -31.29 22.89 -1.05
CA LYS A 345 -30.75 23.91 -0.14
C LYS A 345 -30.67 23.29 1.26
N ARG A 346 -29.55 22.64 1.58
CA ARG A 346 -29.12 22.50 2.98
C ARG A 346 -28.15 23.63 3.32
N GLY A 347 -28.71 24.72 3.84
CA GLY A 347 -27.97 25.71 4.66
C GLY A 347 -28.23 25.42 6.15
N PRO A 348 -27.32 25.82 7.05
CA PRO A 348 -27.28 25.35 8.42
C PRO A 348 -28.46 25.91 9.24
N ARG A 349 -29.01 25.08 10.13
CA ARG A 349 -29.87 25.57 11.21
C ARG A 349 -28.98 26.24 12.26
N VAL A 350 -29.45 27.41 12.70
CA VAL A 350 -28.89 28.36 13.68
C VAL A 350 -28.27 27.66 14.90
#